data_AF-A0A9E2YY07-F1
#
_entry.id   AF-A0A9E2YY07-F1
#
_cell.length_a   1.000
_cell.length_b   1.000
_cell.length_c   1.000
_cell.angle_alpha   90.00
_cell.angle_beta   90.00
_cell.angle_gamma   90.00
#
_symmetry.space_group_name_H-M   'P 1'
#
loop_
_entity.id
_entity.type
_entity.pdbx_description
1 polymer ?
#
loop_
_entity_poly.entity_id
_entity_poly.type
_entity_poly.pdbx_seq_one_letter_code
_entity_poly.pdbx_strand_id
1 'polypeptide(L)' 'PDINYAMLAKAYGVYSAGPIENPNDLGPAIRKAIDVVKHGEPALIDVVTQPR' A
#
# COMPACT_ATOMS: atom_id res chain seq x y z
N PRO A 1 5.02 -2.54 -18.62
CA PRO A 1 5.65 -1.67 -17.59
C PRO A 1 4.74 -1.61 -16.36
N ASP A 2 5.19 -2.16 -15.24
CA ASP A 2 4.42 -2.15 -14.00
C ASP A 2 4.32 -0.72 -13.47
N ILE A 3 3.09 -0.21 -13.42
CA ILE A 3 2.83 1.13 -12.88
C ILE A 3 3.04 1.04 -11.37
N ASN A 4 4.04 1.76 -10.86
CA ASN A 4 4.28 1.84 -9.42
C ASN A 4 3.32 2.84 -8.78
N TYR A 5 2.16 2.36 -8.34
CA TYR A 5 1.12 3.18 -7.71
C TYR A 5 1.56 3.73 -6.35
N ALA A 6 2.49 3.04 -5.67
CA ALA A 6 3.04 3.51 -4.40
C ALA A 6 3.83 4.81 -4.55
N MET A 7 4.58 4.98 -5.65
CA MET A 7 5.29 6.23 -5.96
C MET A 7 4.32 7.38 -6.27
N LEU A 8 3.20 7.07 -6.93
CA LEU A 8 2.16 8.07 -7.23
C LEU A 8 1.49 8.57 -5.95
N ALA A 9 1.09 7.65 -5.06
CA ALA A 9 0.51 7.97 -3.77
C ALA A 9 1.45 8.82 -2.90
N LYS A 10 2.75 8.47 -2.88
CA LYS A 10 3.76 9.25 -2.17
C LYS A 10 3.91 10.68 -2.70
N ALA A 11 3.79 10.88 -4.02
CA ALA A 11 3.80 12.21 -4.64
C ALA A 11 2.59 13.07 -4.25
N TYR A 12 1.46 12.45 -3.93
CA TYR A 12 0.26 13.13 -3.40
C TYR A 12 0.27 13.30 -1.87
N GLY A 13 1.36 12.94 -1.19
CA GLY A 13 1.44 12.97 0.28
C GLY A 13 0.59 11.89 0.97
N VAL A 14 0.15 10.89 0.22
CA VAL A 14 -0.65 9.76 0.70
C VAL A 14 0.31 8.65 1.13
N TYR A 15 0.07 8.06 2.30
CA TYR A 15 0.80 6.88 2.71
C TYR A 15 0.61 5.75 1.69
N SER A 16 1.70 5.10 1.30
CA SER A 16 1.63 3.94 0.42
C SER A 16 2.49 2.78 0.92
N ALA A 17 1.91 1.58 0.84
CA ALA A 17 2.60 0.33 1.11
C ALA A 17 2.49 -0.57 -0.12
N GLY A 18 3.61 -0.77 -0.83
CA GLY A 18 3.71 -1.72 -1.94
C GLY A 18 4.72 -1.30 -3.01
N PRO A 19 4.85 -2.07 -4.10
CA PRO A 19 4.05 -3.28 -4.41
C PRO A 19 4.37 -4.44 -3.44
N ILE A 20 3.32 -5.07 -2.90
CA ILE A 20 3.42 -6.24 -2.00
C ILE A 20 3.26 -7.50 -2.85
N GLU A 21 4.35 -8.25 -3.01
CA GLU A 21 4.36 -9.52 -3.74
C GLU A 21 4.28 -10.74 -2.81
N ASN A 22 4.82 -10.62 -1.59
CA ASN A 22 4.79 -11.67 -0.59
C ASN A 22 3.55 -11.54 0.30
N PRO A 23 2.66 -12.55 0.35
CA PRO A 23 1.43 -12.49 1.13
C PRO A 23 1.67 -12.35 2.65
N ASN A 24 2.85 -12.73 3.16
CA ASN A 24 3.18 -12.57 4.57
C ASN A 24 3.35 -11.10 4.98
N ASP A 25 3.72 -10.22 4.03
CA ASP A 25 3.93 -8.80 4.28
C ASP A 25 2.62 -8.00 4.27
N LEU A 26 1.53 -8.59 3.79
CA LEU A 26 0.21 -7.97 3.71
C LEU A 26 -0.38 -7.66 5.08
N GLY A 27 -0.30 -8.60 6.02
CA GLY A 27 -0.86 -8.42 7.37
C GLY A 27 -0.24 -7.24 8.13
N PRO A 28 1.10 -7.14 8.23
CA PRO A 28 1.78 -5.97 8.79
C PRO A 28 1.49 -4.67 8.05
N ALA A 29 1.40 -4.69 6.71
CA ALA A 29 1.08 -3.50 5.91
C ALA A 29 -0.33 -2.95 6.22
N ILE A 30 -1.32 -3.84 6.32
CA ILE A 30 -2.70 -3.44 6.70
C ILE A 30 -2.73 -2.81 8.09
N ARG A 31 -2.00 -3.36 9.08
CA ARG A 31 -1.97 -2.77 10.43
C ARG A 31 -1.44 -1.34 10.41
N LYS A 32 -0.32 -1.11 9.72
CA LYS A 32 0.27 0.24 9.57
C LYS A 32 -0.67 1.20 8.82
N ALA A 33 -1.30 0.73 7.76
CA ALA A 33 -2.28 1.52 7.01
C ALA A 33 -3.49 1.92 7.88
N ILE A 34 -3.98 1.03 8.73
CA ILE A 34 -5.06 1.33 9.68
C ILE A 34 -4.63 2.42 10.66
N ASP A 35 -3.39 2.37 11.16
CA ASP A 35 -2.89 3.41 12.06
C ASP A 35 -2.84 4.77 11.36
N VAL A 36 -2.37 4.82 10.10
CA VAL A 36 -2.38 6.06 9.29
C VAL A 36 -3.81 6.60 9.10
N VAL A 37 -4.77 5.74 8.75
CA VAL A 37 -6.17 6.12 8.57
C VAL A 37 -6.78 6.65 9.87
N LYS A 38 -6.42 6.06 11.03
CA LYS A 38 -6.85 6.56 12.34
C LYS A 38 -6.27 7.93 12.70
N HIS A 39 -5.11 8.29 12.14
CA HIS A 39 -4.53 9.64 12.29
C HIS A 39 -5.16 10.67 11.34
N GLY A 40 -6.13 10.26 10.50
CA GLY A 40 -6.85 11.15 9.58
C GLY A 40 -6.20 11.27 8.21
N GLU A 41 -5.15 10.49 7.93
CA GLU A 41 -4.45 10.49 6.66
C GLU A 41 -4.91 9.33 5.76
N PRO A 42 -5.01 9.53 4.44
CA PRO A 42 -5.33 8.46 3.52
C PRO A 42 -4.16 7.46 3.38
N ALA A 43 -4.49 6.19 3.12
CA ALA A 43 -3.53 5.10 2.95
C ALA A 43 -3.84 4.24 1.71
N LEU A 44 -2.82 3.92 0.91
CA LEU A 44 -2.89 3.05 -0.26
C LEU A 44 -2.05 1.78 -0.01
N ILE A 45 -2.64 0.62 -0.27
CA ILE A 45 -1.93 -0.67 -0.23
C ILE A 45 -1.95 -1.23 -1.65
N ASP A 46 -0.77 -1.37 -2.25
CA ASP A 46 -0.57 -1.92 -3.58
C ASP A 46 -0.12 -3.39 -3.46
N VAL A 47 -0.96 -4.31 -3.93
CA VAL A 47 -0.76 -5.76 -3.76
C VAL A 47 -0.76 -6.44 -5.12
N VAL A 48 0.32 -7.17 -5.41
CA VAL A 48 0.43 -8.00 -6.60
C VAL A 48 -0.25 -9.34 -6.30
N THR A 49 -1.28 -9.66 -7.09
CA THR A 49 -2.06 -10.90 -6.93
C THR A 49 -1.81 -11.85 -8.10
N GLN A 50 -2.02 -13.15 -7.87
CA GLN A 50 -1.86 -14.16 -8.90
C GLN A 50 -2.82 -13.93 -10.08
N PRO A 51 -2.35 -14.02 -11.34
CA PRO A 51 -3.21 -13.95 -12.52
C PRO A 51 -4.14 -15.18 -12.56
N ARG A 52 -5.38 -14.98 -13.03
CA ARG A 52 -6.48 -15.96 -12.99
C ARG A 52 -6.33 -17.11 -13.98
#